data_AF-A0A368YW38-F1
#
_entry.id   AF-A0A368YW38-F1
#
_cell.length_a   1.000
_cell.length_b   1.000
_cell.length_c   1.000
_cell.angle_alpha   90.00
_cell.angle_beta   90.00
_cell.angle_gamma   90.00
#
_symmetry.space_group_name_H-M   'P 1'
#
loop_
_entity.id
_entity.type
_entity.pdbx_description
1 polymer ?
#
loop_
_entity_poly.entity_id
_entity_poly.type
_entity_poly.pdbx_seq_one_letter_code
_entity_poly.pdbx_strand_id
1 'polypeptide(L)'
;MADLVQGSKELTRKLQAMRDAAAPILRPELVKAGNEIAADMRVLAEASRRTGDLIESIHVTGPGETTPPHSTDGGQRVAGEFEVLVTAGDSDARHAHLVEGGTAPRMHKDGTTTGTMPAAPFFNPAWRLNRKRLEQRMNRLLRRAIREASQ
;
A
#
# COMPACT_ATOMS: atom_id res chain seq x y z
N MET A 1 -25.66 6.09 36.18
CA MET A 1 -25.93 6.03 34.72
C MET A 1 -25.63 7.36 34.02
N ALA A 2 -26.09 8.51 34.54
CA ALA A 2 -25.83 9.83 33.93
C ALA A 2 -24.34 10.19 33.83
N ASP A 3 -23.54 9.96 34.89
CA ASP A 3 -22.10 10.26 34.90
C ASP A 3 -21.30 9.42 33.90
N LEU A 4 -21.69 8.15 33.72
CA LEU A 4 -21.09 7.25 32.73
C LEU A 4 -21.38 7.73 31.29
N VAL A 5 -22.59 8.24 31.05
CA VAL A 5 -22.99 8.81 29.76
C VAL A 5 -22.26 10.13 29.49
N GLN A 6 -22.01 10.95 30.51
CA GLN A 6 -21.27 12.20 30.37
C GLN A 6 -19.77 11.96 30.12
N GLY A 7 -19.14 11.05 30.88
CA GLY A 7 -17.74 10.68 30.66
C GLY A 7 -17.48 10.08 29.27
N SER A 8 -18.43 9.29 28.74
CA SER A 8 -18.36 8.74 27.38
C SER A 8 -18.38 9.84 26.29
N LYS A 9 -19.21 10.87 26.47
CA LYS A 9 -19.31 12.00 25.52
C LYS A 9 -18.02 12.84 25.52
N GLU A 10 -17.44 13.11 26.69
CA GLU A 10 -16.20 13.86 26.80
C GLU A 10 -15.00 13.10 26.22
N LEU A 11 -14.92 11.79 26.47
CA LEU A 11 -13.91 10.92 25.86
C LEU A 11 -14.03 10.93 24.34
N THR A 12 -15.23 10.76 23.80
CA THR A 12 -15.49 10.78 22.36
C THR A 12 -15.03 12.10 21.72
N ARG A 13 -15.35 13.24 22.36
CA ARG A 13 -14.93 14.56 21.90
C ARG A 13 -13.41 14.69 21.86
N LYS A 14 -12.70 14.23 22.90
CA LYS A 14 -11.24 14.27 22.97
C LYS A 14 -10.60 13.39 21.88
N LEU A 15 -11.12 12.18 21.68
CA LEU A 15 -10.63 11.28 20.63
C LEU A 15 -10.85 11.85 19.22
N GLN A 16 -12.00 12.49 18.97
CA GLN A 16 -12.27 13.18 17.71
C GLN A 16 -11.30 14.35 17.48
N ALA A 17 -11.11 15.21 18.49
CA ALA A 17 -10.16 16.32 18.39
C ALA A 17 -8.72 15.84 18.11
N MET A 18 -8.29 14.74 18.75
CA MET A 18 -6.98 14.12 18.47
C MET A 18 -6.88 13.60 17.03
N ARG A 19 -7.92 12.93 16.52
CA ARG A 19 -7.97 12.45 15.12
C ARG A 19 -7.88 13.63 14.14
N ASP A 20 -8.68 14.66 14.36
CA ASP A 20 -8.77 15.80 13.44
C ASP A 20 -7.46 16.61 13.42
N ALA A 21 -6.79 16.74 14.57
CA ALA A 21 -5.47 17.36 14.68
C ALA A 21 -4.36 16.52 14.02
N ALA A 22 -4.44 15.19 14.08
CA ALA A 22 -3.45 14.31 13.48
C ALA A 22 -3.59 14.20 11.95
N ALA A 23 -4.80 14.39 11.41
CA ALA A 23 -5.10 14.21 10.00
C ALA A 23 -4.22 15.02 9.02
N PRO A 24 -4.04 16.35 9.18
CA PRO A 24 -3.21 17.14 8.27
C PRO A 24 -1.72 16.77 8.31
N ILE A 25 -1.25 16.15 9.39
CA ILE A 25 0.14 15.70 9.55
C ILE A 25 0.33 14.31 8.93
N LEU A 26 -0.60 13.39 9.20
CA LEU A 26 -0.47 12.00 8.80
C LEU A 26 -0.74 11.78 7.32
N ARG A 27 -1.76 12.42 6.73
CA ARG A 27 -2.16 12.15 5.34
C ARG A 27 -1.04 12.43 4.32
N PRO A 28 -0.35 13.60 4.35
CA PRO A 28 0.74 13.86 3.42
C PRO A 28 1.90 12.89 3.59
N GLU A 29 2.19 12.51 4.84
CA GLU A 29 3.28 11.59 5.12
C GLU A 29 2.96 10.15 4.67
N LEU A 30 1.71 9.69 4.79
CA LEU A 30 1.28 8.41 4.25
C LEU A 30 1.47 8.36 2.73
N VAL A 31 1.10 9.43 2.02
CA VAL A 31 1.28 9.52 0.56
C VAL A 31 2.76 9.49 0.20
N LYS A 32 3.60 10.23 0.94
CA LYS A 32 5.05 10.19 0.78
C LYS A 32 5.62 8.79 1.01
N ALA A 33 5.16 8.10 2.05
CA ALA A 33 5.56 6.73 2.34
C ALA A 33 5.18 5.76 1.22
N GLY A 34 3.97 5.90 0.65
CA GLY A 34 3.53 5.14 -0.53
C GLY A 34 4.41 5.40 -1.75
N ASN A 35 4.76 6.66 -2.01
CA ASN A 35 5.65 7.04 -3.11
C ASN A 35 7.08 6.51 -2.94
N GLU A 36 7.61 6.49 -1.71
CA GLU A 36 8.92 5.87 -1.40
C GLU A 36 8.90 4.37 -1.74
N ILE A 37 7.85 3.64 -1.33
CA ILE A 37 7.70 2.22 -1.66
C ILE A 37 7.56 2.02 -3.18
N ALA A 38 6.71 2.80 -3.84
CA ALA A 38 6.48 2.69 -5.27
C ALA A 38 7.75 2.99 -6.09
N ALA A 39 8.58 3.94 -5.65
CA ALA A 39 9.86 4.21 -6.29
C ALA A 39 10.79 2.98 -6.22
N ASP A 40 10.95 2.38 -5.04
CA ASP A 40 11.78 1.18 -4.88
C ASP A 40 11.19 -0.02 -5.65
N MET A 41 9.87 -0.15 -5.70
CA MET A 41 9.21 -1.17 -6.52
C MET A 41 9.52 -1.01 -8.00
N ARG A 42 9.50 0.22 -8.54
CA ARG A 42 9.83 0.49 -9.95
C ARG A 42 11.29 0.16 -10.26
N VAL A 43 12.22 0.48 -9.35
CA VAL A 43 13.65 0.13 -9.48
C VAL A 43 13.85 -1.39 -9.49
N LEU A 44 13.09 -2.14 -8.69
CA LEU A 44 13.20 -3.60 -8.69
C LEU A 44 12.48 -4.25 -9.88
N ALA A 45 11.45 -3.59 -10.42
CA ALA A 45 10.70 -4.04 -11.60
C ALA A 45 11.43 -3.79 -12.94
N GLU A 46 12.64 -3.22 -12.92
CA GLU A 46 13.47 -2.92 -14.09
C GLU A 46 13.68 -4.09 -15.05
N ALA A 47 13.70 -5.32 -14.53
CA ALA A 47 13.76 -6.53 -15.35
C ALA A 47 12.61 -6.64 -16.37
N SER A 48 11.48 -5.99 -16.10
CA SER A 48 10.30 -5.93 -16.97
C SER A 48 10.27 -4.70 -17.88
N ARG A 49 11.34 -3.89 -17.94
CA ARG A 49 11.38 -2.64 -18.73
C ARG A 49 11.18 -2.85 -20.23
N ARG A 50 11.42 -4.05 -20.77
CA ARG A 50 11.26 -4.33 -22.20
C ARG A 50 9.86 -4.00 -22.72
N THR A 51 8.79 -4.27 -21.96
CA THR A 51 7.44 -3.79 -22.30
C THR A 51 7.09 -2.53 -21.50
N GLY A 52 7.54 -2.44 -20.24
CA GLY A 52 7.31 -1.28 -19.38
C GLY A 52 5.97 -1.30 -18.65
N ASP A 53 4.98 -2.06 -19.14
CA ASP A 53 3.61 -2.11 -18.58
C ASP A 53 3.59 -2.36 -17.07
N LEU A 54 4.44 -3.27 -16.57
CA LEU A 54 4.53 -3.55 -15.13
C LEU A 54 4.97 -2.31 -14.34
N ILE A 55 5.97 -1.59 -14.82
CA ILE A 55 6.54 -0.42 -14.14
C ILE A 55 5.51 0.72 -14.10
N GLU A 56 4.82 0.93 -15.22
CA GLU A 56 3.77 1.96 -15.35
C GLU A 56 2.52 1.62 -14.53
N SER A 57 2.20 0.33 -14.35
CA SER A 57 1.06 -0.12 -13.54
C SER A 57 1.26 0.04 -12.03
N ILE A 58 2.48 0.37 -11.57
CA ILE A 58 2.74 0.62 -10.15
C ILE A 58 2.10 1.96 -9.79
N HIS A 59 1.05 1.91 -8.98
CA HIS A 59 0.23 3.06 -8.64
C HIS A 59 0.13 3.26 -7.13
N VAL A 60 0.10 4.52 -6.71
CA VAL A 60 -0.09 4.94 -5.31
C VAL A 60 -1.46 5.61 -5.21
N THR A 61 -2.36 4.98 -4.48
CA THR A 61 -3.70 5.51 -4.18
C THR A 61 -3.68 6.18 -2.82
N GLY A 62 -4.02 7.47 -2.81
CA GLY A 62 -4.08 8.29 -1.61
C GLY A 62 -5.32 8.01 -0.75
N PRO A 63 -5.40 8.61 0.45
CA PRO A 63 -6.53 8.39 1.35
C PRO A 63 -7.85 8.89 0.75
N GLY A 64 -8.88 8.03 0.76
CA GLY A 64 -10.18 8.32 0.14
C GLY A 64 -10.22 8.17 -1.37
N GLU A 65 -9.11 7.85 -2.03
CA GLU A 65 -9.05 7.59 -3.47
C GLU A 65 -9.33 6.10 -3.77
N THR A 66 -9.65 5.80 -5.03
CA THR A 66 -9.92 4.44 -5.50
C THR A 66 -8.72 3.91 -6.28
N THR A 67 -8.32 2.66 -6.04
CA THR A 67 -7.25 2.02 -6.81
C THR A 67 -7.64 1.86 -8.28
N PRO A 68 -6.66 1.76 -9.20
CA PRO A 68 -6.95 1.46 -10.60
C PRO A 68 -7.78 0.18 -10.76
N PRO A 69 -8.61 0.07 -11.80
CA PRO A 69 -9.33 -1.16 -12.11
C PRO A 69 -8.38 -2.35 -12.26
N HIS A 70 -8.80 -3.50 -11.73
CA HIS A 70 -8.04 -4.76 -11.76
C HIS A 70 -6.71 -4.76 -11.00
N SER A 71 -6.40 -3.72 -10.22
CA SER A 71 -5.15 -3.65 -9.46
C SER A 71 -5.15 -4.45 -8.15
N THR A 72 -6.33 -4.85 -7.68
CA THR A 72 -6.50 -5.59 -6.42
C THR A 72 -7.34 -6.84 -6.68
N ASP A 73 -6.69 -7.99 -6.84
CA ASP A 73 -7.35 -9.29 -7.11
C ASP A 73 -8.34 -9.26 -8.29
N GLY A 74 -7.99 -8.53 -9.35
CA GLY A 74 -8.88 -8.33 -10.49
C GLY A 74 -10.07 -7.38 -10.23
N GLY A 75 -10.12 -6.72 -9.08
CA GLY A 75 -11.07 -5.66 -8.75
C GLY A 75 -10.40 -4.32 -8.44
N GLN A 76 -11.12 -3.47 -7.70
CA GLN A 76 -10.68 -2.16 -7.23
C GLN A 76 -11.14 -1.94 -5.79
N ARG A 77 -10.43 -1.09 -5.05
CA ARG A 77 -10.76 -0.78 -3.65
C ARG A 77 -10.57 0.71 -3.36
N VAL A 78 -11.41 1.26 -2.49
CA VAL A 78 -11.23 2.62 -1.95
C VAL A 78 -10.32 2.56 -0.73
N ALA A 79 -9.30 3.42 -0.69
CA ALA A 79 -8.44 3.59 0.46
C ALA A 79 -9.19 4.26 1.61
N GLY A 80 -9.01 3.77 2.84
CA GLY A 80 -9.51 4.41 4.04
C GLY A 80 -8.92 5.81 4.29
N GLU A 81 -9.49 6.51 5.27
CA GLU A 81 -9.14 7.91 5.59
C GLU A 81 -7.66 8.13 5.97
N PHE A 82 -7.02 7.10 6.54
CA PHE A 82 -5.60 7.09 6.93
C PHE A 82 -4.89 5.89 6.33
N GLU A 83 -5.25 5.55 5.08
CA GLU A 83 -4.68 4.46 4.34
C GLU A 83 -4.09 4.97 3.04
N VAL A 84 -2.95 4.41 2.65
CA VAL A 84 -2.39 4.56 1.31
C VAL A 84 -2.15 3.17 0.77
N LEU A 85 -2.59 2.95 -0.46
CA LEU A 85 -2.47 1.66 -1.14
C LEU A 85 -1.41 1.80 -2.23
N VAL A 86 -0.47 0.87 -2.25
CA VAL A 86 0.48 0.72 -3.36
C VAL A 86 0.13 -0.57 -4.07
N THR A 87 -0.28 -0.48 -5.33
CA THR A 87 -0.70 -1.62 -6.14
C THR A 87 0.21 -1.76 -7.36
N ALA A 88 0.32 -2.98 -7.88
CA ALA A 88 1.02 -3.27 -9.12
C ALA A 88 0.14 -4.18 -9.97
N GLY A 89 -0.06 -3.80 -11.23
CA GLY A 89 -1.03 -4.41 -12.13
C GLY A 89 -2.28 -3.55 -12.30
N ASP A 90 -2.82 -3.63 -13.51
CA ASP A 90 -4.05 -2.99 -13.97
C ASP A 90 -4.60 -3.82 -15.15
N SER A 91 -5.48 -3.22 -15.95
CA SER A 91 -6.01 -3.85 -17.16
C SER A 91 -4.93 -4.36 -18.13
N ASP A 92 -3.80 -3.65 -18.23
CA ASP A 92 -2.72 -3.87 -19.19
C ASP A 92 -1.58 -4.72 -18.57
N ALA A 93 -1.42 -4.69 -17.25
CA ALA A 93 -0.36 -5.38 -16.51
C ALA A 93 -0.86 -6.51 -15.59
N ARG A 94 -1.75 -7.38 -16.08
CA ARG A 94 -2.33 -8.51 -15.30
C ARG A 94 -1.34 -9.59 -14.85
N HIS A 95 -0.09 -9.52 -15.31
CA HIS A 95 0.95 -10.51 -15.06
C HIS A 95 1.85 -10.18 -13.85
N ALA A 96 1.59 -9.10 -13.11
CA ALA A 96 2.41 -8.65 -11.98
C ALA A 96 2.66 -9.77 -10.93
N HIS A 97 1.63 -10.52 -10.57
CA HIS A 97 1.74 -11.63 -9.60
C HIS A 97 2.58 -12.80 -10.12
N LEU A 98 2.59 -13.04 -11.45
CA LEU A 98 3.43 -14.06 -12.07
C LEU A 98 4.90 -13.63 -12.08
N VAL A 99 5.18 -12.33 -12.23
CA VAL A 99 6.54 -11.77 -12.11
C VAL A 99 7.03 -11.89 -10.68
N GLU A 100 6.20 -11.52 -9.71
CA GLU A 100 6.55 -11.58 -8.28
C GLU A 100 6.82 -13.00 -7.80
N GLY A 101 5.94 -13.96 -8.12
CA GLY A 101 5.98 -15.32 -7.59
C GLY A 101 6.63 -16.36 -8.51
N GLY A 102 6.87 -16.02 -9.77
CA GLY A 102 7.17 -17.00 -10.80
C GLY A 102 5.96 -17.90 -11.09
N THR A 103 6.17 -18.93 -11.93
CA THR A 103 5.13 -19.93 -12.22
C THR A 103 5.65 -21.34 -12.01
N ALA A 104 4.75 -22.29 -11.80
CA ALA A 104 5.09 -23.71 -11.93
C ALA A 104 5.39 -24.06 -13.41
N PRO A 105 6.02 -25.23 -13.67
CA PRO A 105 6.18 -25.73 -15.04
C PRO A 105 4.81 -25.86 -15.72
N ARG A 106 4.66 -25.22 -16.87
CA ARG A 106 3.45 -25.41 -17.70
C ARG A 106 3.60 -26.69 -18.49
N MET A 107 2.55 -27.51 -18.51
CA MET A 107 2.54 -28.81 -19.18
C MET A 107 1.57 -28.79 -20.36
N HIS A 108 1.99 -29.41 -21.45
CA HIS A 108 1.13 -29.75 -22.58
C HIS A 108 0.33 -31.02 -22.27
N LYS A 109 -0.73 -31.26 -23.06
CA LYS A 109 -1.58 -32.46 -22.92
C LYS A 109 -0.82 -33.76 -23.22
N ASP A 110 0.27 -33.68 -23.99
CA ASP A 110 1.14 -34.80 -24.35
C ASP A 110 2.22 -35.10 -23.29
N GLY A 111 2.24 -34.36 -22.18
CA GLY A 111 3.18 -34.54 -21.08
C GLY A 111 4.50 -33.77 -21.21
N THR A 112 4.71 -33.03 -22.31
CA THR A 112 5.89 -32.17 -22.47
C THR A 112 5.71 -30.82 -21.75
N THR A 113 6.80 -30.14 -21.37
CA THR A 113 6.71 -28.84 -20.67
C THR A 113 6.97 -27.66 -21.61
N THR A 114 6.15 -26.60 -21.49
CA THR A 114 6.39 -25.30 -22.15
C THR A 114 7.42 -24.45 -21.37
N GLY A 115 7.86 -24.92 -20.20
CA GLY A 115 8.81 -24.24 -19.34
C GLY A 115 8.18 -23.52 -18.16
N THR A 116 9.05 -22.81 -17.44
CA THR A 116 8.79 -22.19 -16.14
C THR A 116 9.22 -20.73 -16.21
N MET A 117 8.40 -19.81 -15.70
CA MET A 117 8.82 -18.42 -15.53
C MET A 117 9.50 -18.28 -14.16
N PRO A 118 10.79 -17.90 -14.10
CA PRO A 118 11.45 -17.67 -12.83
C PRO A 118 10.85 -16.43 -12.14
N ALA A 119 10.86 -16.43 -10.81
CA ALA A 119 10.42 -15.28 -10.03
C ALA A 119 11.43 -14.13 -10.15
N ALA A 120 10.92 -12.92 -10.39
CA ALA A 120 11.65 -11.66 -10.36
C ALA A 120 10.94 -10.73 -9.36
N PRO A 121 11.08 -10.98 -8.05
CA PRO A 121 10.31 -10.27 -7.04
C PRO A 121 10.70 -8.80 -6.97
N PHE A 122 9.69 -7.92 -6.94
CA PHE A 122 9.83 -6.48 -6.92
C PHE A 122 8.94 -5.84 -5.83
N PHE A 123 7.79 -6.44 -5.55
CA PHE A 123 6.80 -5.92 -4.62
C PHE A 123 7.20 -6.19 -3.17
N ASN A 124 7.31 -7.48 -2.78
CA ASN A 124 7.62 -7.85 -1.41
C ASN A 124 9.00 -7.36 -0.96
N PRO A 125 10.05 -7.38 -1.79
CA PRO A 125 11.35 -6.84 -1.40
C PRO A 125 11.29 -5.33 -1.15
N ALA A 126 10.63 -4.54 -2.00
CA ALA A 126 10.46 -3.10 -1.80
C ALA A 126 9.69 -2.78 -0.50
N TRP A 127 8.61 -3.52 -0.23
CA TRP A 127 7.86 -3.39 1.02
C TRP A 127 8.74 -3.71 2.23
N ARG A 128 9.45 -4.84 2.21
CA ARG A 128 10.32 -5.28 3.32
C ARG A 128 11.46 -4.29 3.59
N LEU A 129 12.04 -3.72 2.54
CA LEU A 129 13.09 -2.71 2.63
C LEU A 129 12.61 -1.47 3.40
N ASN A 130 11.38 -1.03 3.13
CA ASN A 130 10.85 0.22 3.67
C ASN A 130 10.11 0.08 4.99
N ARG A 131 9.45 -1.08 5.22
CA ARG A 131 8.50 -1.32 6.31
C ARG A 131 8.95 -0.77 7.65
N LYS A 132 10.12 -1.21 8.15
CA LYS A 132 10.60 -0.85 9.49
C LYS A 132 10.83 0.66 9.65
N ARG A 133 11.42 1.30 8.63
CA ARG A 133 11.72 2.74 8.65
C ARG A 133 10.45 3.57 8.61
N LEU A 134 9.49 3.17 7.77
CA LEU A 134 8.20 3.86 7.64
C LEU A 134 7.34 3.68 8.89
N GLU A 135 7.23 2.46 9.44
CA GLU A 135 6.53 2.19 10.70
C GLU A 135 7.07 3.06 11.84
N GLN A 136 8.40 3.12 12.01
CA GLN A 136 9.02 3.97 13.02
C GLN A 136 8.73 5.46 12.80
N ARG A 137 8.76 5.92 11.54
CA ARG A 137 8.47 7.31 11.19
C ARG A 137 7.02 7.67 11.50
N MET A 138 6.07 6.84 11.10
CA MET A 138 4.63 7.04 11.37
C MET A 138 4.36 7.04 12.88
N ASN A 139 4.93 6.09 13.62
CA ASN A 139 4.78 6.03 15.07
C ASN A 139 5.27 7.29 15.78
N ARG A 140 6.39 7.88 15.34
CA ARG A 140 6.89 9.15 15.89
C ARG A 140 5.95 10.31 15.60
N LEU A 141 5.45 10.40 14.36
CA LEU A 141 4.52 11.45 13.96
C LEU A 141 3.20 11.35 14.69
N LEU A 142 2.64 10.15 14.81
CA LEU A 142 1.42 9.90 15.57
C LEU A 142 1.59 10.29 17.05
N ARG A 143 2.69 9.88 17.69
CA ARG A 143 3.00 10.26 19.08
C ARG A 143 3.14 11.77 19.26
N ARG A 144 3.74 12.45 18.28
CA ARG A 144 3.88 13.91 18.27
C ARG A 144 2.51 14.58 18.14
N ALA A 145 1.71 14.17 17.17
CA ALA A 145 0.36 14.71 16.94
C ALA A 145 -0.54 14.53 18.17
N ILE A 146 -0.51 13.36 18.80
CA ILE A 146 -1.27 13.10 20.03
C ILE A 146 -0.82 14.02 21.16
N ARG A 147 0.49 14.23 21.33
CA ARG A 147 1.04 15.10 22.37
C ARG A 147 0.60 16.54 22.16
N GLU A 148 0.72 17.05 20.94
CA GLU A 148 0.32 18.41 20.57
C GLU A 148 -1.20 18.62 20.73
N ALA A 149 -2.02 17.60 20.45
CA ALA A 149 -3.48 17.66 20.64
C ALA A 149 -3.94 17.51 22.11
N SER A 150 -3.07 17.02 22.99
CA SER A 150 -3.36 16.83 24.42
C SER A 150 -2.95 18.03 25.30
N GLN A 151 -2.17 18.95 24.74
CA GLN A 151 -1.75 20.21 25.37
C GLN A 151 -2.81 21.29 25.13
#